data_AF-A0A0B2BRW5-F1
#
_entry.id   AF-A0A0B2BRW5-F1
#
_cell.length_a   1.000
_cell.length_b   1.000
_cell.length_c   1.000
_cell.angle_alpha   90.00
_cell.angle_beta   90.00
_cell.angle_gamma   90.00
#
_symmetry.space_group_name_H-M   'P 1'
#
loop_
_entity.id
_entity.type
_entity.pdbx_description
1 polymer ?
#
loop_
_entity_poly.entity_id
_entity_poly.type
_entity_poly.pdbx_seq_one_letter_code
_entity_poly.pdbx_strand_id
1 'polypeptide(L)'
;MTNAPWIEHLAMLPEDSRQRIRRYIEEGYGASLSTFYRCLIANDLIGAMQGGDEENRAALPTFVEYLTAYAPADCYGSIEKLHAWRGIAGAAGA
;
A
#
# COMPACT_ATOMS: atom_id res chain seq x y z
N MET A 1 -8.00 3.37 22.35
CA MET A 1 -7.51 3.65 20.98
C MET A 1 -6.64 2.48 20.60
N THR A 2 -7.15 1.54 19.81
CA THR A 2 -6.37 0.41 19.32
C THR A 2 -5.28 1.00 18.42
N ASN A 3 -4.00 0.83 18.77
CA ASN A 3 -2.92 1.20 17.87
C ASN A 3 -3.14 0.48 16.55
N ALA A 4 -3.26 1.22 15.45
CA ALA A 4 -3.54 0.62 14.17
C ALA A 4 -2.25 -0.05 13.67
N PRO A 5 -2.19 -1.39 13.56
CA PRO A 5 -0.92 -2.11 13.35
C PRO A 5 -0.15 -1.64 12.11
N TRP A 6 -0.87 -1.21 11.06
CA TRP A 6 -0.27 -0.67 9.84
C TRP A 6 0.62 0.57 10.06
N ILE A 7 0.29 1.49 10.98
CA ILE A 7 1.04 2.74 11.12
C ILE A 7 2.36 2.52 11.86
N GLU A 8 2.36 1.63 12.86
CA GLU A 8 3.54 1.28 13.65
C GLU A 8 4.60 0.56 12.82
N HIS A 9 4.16 -0.21 11.81
CA HIS A 9 5.03 -1.04 10.99
C HIS A 9 5.48 -0.36 9.68
N LEU A 10 5.12 0.92 9.45
CA LEU A 10 5.59 1.67 8.28
C LEU A 10 7.13 1.73 8.18
N ALA A 11 7.84 1.65 9.31
CA ALA A 11 9.29 1.65 9.35
C ALA A 11 9.93 0.43 8.64
N MET A 12 9.18 -0.66 8.44
CA MET A 12 9.62 -1.82 7.65
C MET A 12 9.87 -1.47 6.19
N LEU A 13 9.15 -0.48 5.66
CA LEU A 13 9.25 -0.08 4.27
C LEU A 13 10.44 0.86 4.03
N PRO A 14 10.98 0.92 2.80
CA PRO A 14 11.97 1.91 2.40
C PRO A 14 11.50 3.33 2.73
N GLU A 15 12.42 4.18 3.19
CA GLU A 15 12.10 5.52 3.74
C GLU A 15 11.26 6.36 2.78
N ASP A 16 11.65 6.41 1.50
CA ASP A 16 10.99 7.16 0.44
C ASP A 16 9.57 6.64 0.10
N SER A 17 9.27 5.40 0.47
CA SER A 17 7.98 4.77 0.23
C SER A 17 6.98 4.97 1.36
N ARG A 18 7.46 5.20 2.59
CA ARG A 18 6.61 5.28 3.80
C ARG A 18 5.52 6.32 3.67
N GLN A 19 5.87 7.53 3.25
CA GLN A 19 4.91 8.62 3.12
C GLN A 19 3.85 8.34 2.04
N ARG A 20 4.23 7.66 0.95
CA ARG A 20 3.30 7.31 -0.15
C ARG A 20 2.29 6.25 0.29
N ILE A 21 2.78 5.18 0.93
CA ILE A 21 1.92 4.11 1.44
C ILE A 21 1.02 4.63 2.56
N ARG A 22 1.58 5.41 3.49
CA ARG A 22 0.82 6.08 4.55
C ARG A 22 -0.33 6.90 3.98
N ARG A 23 -0.03 7.81 3.06
CA ARG A 23 -1.03 8.69 2.45
C ARG A 23 -2.12 7.90 1.75
N TYR A 24 -1.75 6.86 1.01
CA TYR A 24 -2.73 5.97 0.37
C TYR A 24 -3.66 5.29 1.38
N ILE A 25 -3.12 4.78 2.48
CA ILE A 25 -3.92 4.12 3.52
C ILE A 25 -4.80 5.14 4.28
N GLU A 26 -4.30 6.34 4.56
CA GLU A 26 -5.03 7.38 5.32
C GLU A 26 -6.13 8.05 4.47
N GLU A 27 -5.78 8.50 3.26
CA GLU A 27 -6.60 9.38 2.41
C GLU A 27 -7.29 8.64 1.25
N GLY A 28 -6.81 7.44 0.89
CA GLY A 28 -7.21 6.77 -0.34
C GLY A 28 -6.46 7.27 -1.57
N TYR A 29 -7.10 7.23 -2.73
CA TYR A 29 -6.57 7.71 -4.03
C TYR A 29 -5.45 6.87 -4.65
N GLY A 30 -5.71 5.58 -4.90
CA GLY A 30 -4.80 4.71 -5.65
C GLY A 30 -4.41 5.21 -7.05
N ALA A 31 -5.23 6.08 -7.67
CA ALA A 31 -4.99 6.59 -9.03
C ALA A 31 -3.76 7.51 -9.15
N SER A 32 -3.37 8.22 -8.08
CA SER A 32 -2.22 9.14 -8.09
C SER A 32 -0.88 8.44 -7.81
N LEU A 33 -0.90 7.14 -7.56
CA LEU A 33 0.30 6.36 -7.30
C LEU A 33 1.07 6.07 -8.59
N SER A 34 2.38 5.87 -8.48
CA SER A 34 3.20 5.39 -9.59
C SER A 34 2.75 3.98 -10.02
N THR A 35 3.17 3.56 -11.21
CA THR A 35 2.87 2.22 -11.72
C THR A 35 3.30 1.12 -10.76
N PHE A 36 4.48 1.24 -10.14
CA PHE A 36 4.96 0.29 -9.13
C PHE A 36 3.93 0.06 -8.01
N TYR A 37 3.53 1.11 -7.30
CA TYR A 37 2.62 0.96 -6.15
C TYR A 37 1.21 0.52 -6.59
N ARG A 38 0.73 0.99 -7.75
CA ARG A 38 -0.58 0.54 -8.28
C ARG A 38 -0.58 -0.96 -8.52
N CYS A 39 0.44 -1.48 -9.21
CA CYS A 39 0.59 -2.91 -9.46
C CYS A 39 0.78 -3.69 -8.15
N LEU A 40 1.66 -3.23 -7.27
CA LEU A 40 1.89 -3.85 -5.95
C LEU A 40 0.60 -3.99 -5.14
N ILE A 41 -0.15 -2.90 -4.97
CA ILE A 41 -1.38 -2.88 -4.18
C ILE A 41 -2.49 -3.69 -4.86
N ALA A 42 -2.53 -3.71 -6.20
CA ALA A 42 -3.47 -4.53 -6.96
C ALA A 42 -3.07 -6.01 -7.05
N ASN A 43 -2.01 -6.44 -6.36
CA ASN A 43 -1.47 -7.80 -6.40
C ASN A 43 -0.96 -8.24 -7.79
N ASP A 44 -0.55 -7.30 -8.62
CA ASP A 44 0.18 -7.53 -9.87
C ASP A 44 1.69 -7.40 -9.61
N LEU A 45 2.29 -8.46 -9.06
CA LEU A 45 3.72 -8.45 -8.72
C LEU A 45 4.62 -8.40 -9.96
N ILE A 46 4.14 -8.89 -11.11
CA ILE A 46 4.88 -8.82 -12.39
C ILE A 46 4.96 -7.36 -12.84
N GLY A 47 3.83 -6.65 -12.87
CA GLY A 47 3.79 -5.23 -13.20
C GLY A 47 4.58 -4.37 -12.21
N ALA A 48 4.54 -4.73 -10.92
CA ALA A 48 5.36 -4.05 -9.91
C ALA A 48 6.86 -4.25 -10.20
N MET A 49 7.29 -5.47 -10.50
CA MET A 49 8.69 -5.76 -10.85
C MET A 49 9.16 -5.05 -12.13
N GLN A 50 8.27 -4.77 -13.07
CA GLN A 50 8.60 -4.02 -14.30
C GLN A 50 8.61 -2.51 -14.09
N GLY A 51 7.73 -2.01 -13.20
CA GLY A 51 7.54 -0.57 -12.97
C GLY A 51 8.34 0.02 -11.82
N GLY A 52 9.02 -0.81 -11.02
CA GLY A 52 9.84 -0.37 -9.88
C GLY A 52 11.30 -0.06 -10.26
N ASP A 53 11.90 0.90 -9.56
CA ASP A 53 13.35 1.08 -9.53
C ASP A 53 14.05 -0.09 -8.81
N GLU A 54 15.38 -0.07 -8.71
CA GLU A 54 16.14 -1.12 -8.05
C GLU A 54 15.77 -1.30 -6.56
N GLU A 55 15.61 -0.20 -5.83
CA GLU A 55 15.27 -0.22 -4.40
C GLU A 55 13.88 -0.81 -4.15
N ASN A 56 12.88 -0.35 -4.89
CA ASN A 56 11.50 -0.84 -4.77
C ASN A 56 11.37 -2.32 -5.16
N ARG A 57 12.12 -2.78 -6.17
CA ARG A 57 12.15 -4.19 -6.56
C ARG A 57 12.82 -5.05 -5.51
N ALA A 58 13.93 -4.59 -4.93
CA ALA A 58 14.61 -5.30 -3.85
C ALA A 58 13.73 -5.41 -2.59
N ALA A 59 12.92 -4.38 -2.31
CA ALA A 59 12.02 -4.33 -1.16
C ALA A 59 10.65 -5.00 -1.39
N LEU A 60 10.39 -5.56 -2.57
CA LEU A 60 9.08 -6.14 -2.91
C LEU A 60 8.58 -7.17 -1.88
N PRO A 61 9.41 -8.11 -1.36
CA PRO A 61 8.97 -9.06 -0.34
C PRO A 61 8.50 -8.37 0.95
N THR A 62 9.21 -7.32 1.37
CA THR A 62 8.88 -6.53 2.56
C THR A 62 7.58 -5.76 2.39
N PHE A 63 7.31 -5.23 1.19
CA PHE A 63 6.01 -4.64 0.89
C PHE A 63 4.87 -5.65 1.00
N VAL A 64 5.05 -6.85 0.44
CA VAL A 64 4.04 -7.92 0.47
C VAL A 64 3.77 -8.35 1.92
N GLU A 65 4.81 -8.57 2.71
CA GLU A 65 4.69 -8.87 4.14
C GLU A 65 3.94 -7.75 4.88
N TYR A 66 4.31 -6.49 4.64
CA TYR A 66 3.65 -5.35 5.28
C TYR A 66 2.15 -5.27 4.97
N LEU A 67 1.79 -5.40 3.69
CA LEU A 67 0.41 -5.35 3.23
C LEU A 67 -0.40 -6.52 3.80
N THR A 68 0.15 -7.72 3.78
CA THR A 68 -0.57 -8.93 4.21
C THR A 68 -0.70 -9.05 5.73
N ALA A 69 0.29 -8.59 6.49
CA ALA A 69 0.32 -8.74 7.95
C ALA A 69 -0.29 -7.57 8.72
N TYR A 70 -0.17 -6.34 8.21
CA TYR A 70 -0.49 -5.14 9.00
C TYR A 70 -1.51 -4.21 8.34
N ALA A 71 -1.50 -4.07 7.02
CA ALA A 71 -2.37 -3.13 6.32
C ALA A 71 -3.87 -3.53 6.40
N PRO A 72 -4.80 -2.56 6.35
CA PRO A 72 -6.23 -2.86 6.28
C PRO A 72 -6.55 -3.78 5.08
N ALA A 73 -7.29 -4.87 5.32
CA ALA A 73 -7.54 -5.91 4.31
C ALA A 73 -8.23 -5.41 3.03
N ASP A 74 -8.97 -4.31 3.10
CA ASP A 74 -9.70 -3.74 1.97
C ASP A 74 -8.86 -2.77 1.13
N CYS A 75 -7.66 -2.38 1.57
CA CYS A 75 -6.81 -1.44 0.86
C CYS A 75 -5.89 -2.08 -0.19
N TYR A 76 -5.86 -3.41 -0.32
CA TYR A 76 -4.99 -4.11 -1.27
C TYR A 76 -5.58 -5.45 -1.72
N GLY A 77 -5.00 -6.04 -2.76
CA GLY A 77 -5.24 -7.42 -3.19
C GLY A 77 -5.87 -7.55 -4.58
N SER A 78 -6.47 -6.48 -5.10
CA SER A 78 -6.98 -6.43 -6.47
C SER A 78 -7.11 -4.99 -6.96
N ILE A 79 -7.29 -4.82 -8.27
CA ILE A 79 -7.50 -3.50 -8.88
C ILE A 79 -8.84 -2.87 -8.42
N GLU A 80 -9.86 -3.69 -8.19
CA GLU A 80 -11.16 -3.24 -7.67
C GLU A 80 -11.02 -2.68 -6.26
N LYS A 81 -10.27 -3.36 -5.38
CA LYS A 81 -9.98 -2.87 -4.02
C LYS A 81 -9.19 -1.56 -4.05
N LEU A 82 -8.17 -1.47 -4.90
CA LEU A 82 -7.41 -0.23 -5.11
C LEU A 82 -8.32 0.95 -5.49
N HIS A 83 -9.30 0.72 -6.37
CA HIS A 83 -10.25 1.75 -6.81
C HIS A 83 -11.36 2.05 -5.81
N ALA A 84 -11.79 1.05 -5.03
CA ALA A 84 -12.84 1.19 -4.02
C ALA A 84 -12.33 1.86 -2.74
N TRP A 85 -11.04 1.73 -2.42
CA TRP A 85 -10.46 2.29 -1.21
C TRP A 85 -10.59 3.82 -1.14
N ARG A 86 -11.08 4.30 0.01
CA ARG A 86 -11.32 5.73 0.31
C ARG A 86 -10.52 6.24 1.51
N GLY A 87 -9.52 5.48 1.94
CA GLY A 87 -8.74 5.78 3.13
C GLY A 87 -9.45 5.43 4.43
N ILE A 88 -8.69 5.30 5.51
CA ILE A 88 -9.25 5.04 6.85
C ILE A 88 -10.15 6.20 7.31
N ALA A 89 -9.81 7.44 6.96
CA ALA A 89 -10.67 8.59 7.27
C ALA A 89 -12.05 8.49 6.59
N GLY A 90 -12.12 7.88 5.40
CA GLY A 90 -13.37 7.62 4.69
C GLY A 90 -14.10 6.35 5.16
N ALA A 91 -13.37 5.32 5.61
CA ALA A 91 -13.94 4.05 6.04
C ALA A 91 -14.66 4.11 7.40
N ALA A 92 -14.26 5.04 8.28
CA ALA A 92 -14.90 5.21 9.60
C ALA A 92 -16.27 5.93 9.55
N GLY A 93 -16.69 6.42 8.38
CA GLY A 93 -17.92 7.20 8.20
C GLY A 93 -19.05 6.48 7.46
N ALA A 94 -18.95 5.16 7.23
CA ALA A 94 -19.94 4.35 6.51
C ALA A 94 -20.66 3.35 7.43
#